data_AF-A0A851AGU7-F1
#
_entry.id   AF-A0A851AGU7-F1
#
_cell.length_a   1.000
_cell.length_b   1.000
_cell.length_c   1.000
_cell.angle_alpha   90.00
_cell.angle_beta   90.00
_cell.angle_gamma   90.00
#
_symmetry.space_group_name_H-M   'P 1'
#
loop_
_entity.id
_entity.type
_entity.pdbx_description
1 polymer ?
#
loop_
_entity_poly.entity_id
_entity_poly.type
_entity_poly.pdbx_seq_one_letter_code
_entity_poly.pdbx_strand_id
1 'polypeptide(L)'
;RPPSWEDSHAYAALNERHSRCNVSECLCPAGREQADEEGPWQLLLCCSCAAEGTHRRCSYLRNSTASWECDSCAGLGTGKRQS
;
A
#
# COMPACT_ATOMS: atom_id res chain seq x y z
N ARG A 1 31.30 31.66 11.55
CA ARG A 1 29.96 31.11 11.87
C ARG A 1 29.53 30.25 10.68
N PRO A 2 29.68 28.92 10.74
CA PRO A 2 29.20 28.06 9.66
C PRO A 2 27.66 28.06 9.63
N PRO A 3 27.03 27.85 8.47
CA PRO A 3 25.59 27.84 8.35
C PRO A 3 25.00 26.56 8.98
N SER A 4 23.93 26.72 9.75
CA SER A 4 23.31 25.77 10.68
C SER A 4 22.43 24.69 10.02
N TRP A 5 22.64 24.33 8.75
CA TRP A 5 21.60 23.62 7.97
C TRP A 5 21.63 22.10 8.03
N GLU A 6 22.48 21.46 8.84
CA GLU A 6 22.46 19.98 8.95
C GLU A 6 21.83 19.54 10.28
N ASP A 7 20.55 19.89 10.48
CA ASP A 7 19.69 19.15 11.39
C ASP A 7 19.16 17.92 10.62
N SER A 8 20.00 16.90 10.56
CA SER A 8 19.80 15.63 9.83
C SER A 8 18.67 14.75 10.41
N HIS A 9 17.71 15.34 11.12
CA HIS A 9 16.58 14.63 11.72
C HIS A 9 15.25 14.88 10.98
N ALA A 10 15.24 15.70 9.92
CA ALA A 10 14.02 16.05 9.19
C ALA A 10 13.59 15.04 8.09
N TYR A 11 14.45 14.07 7.73
CA TYR A 11 14.16 13.13 6.64
C TYR A 11 13.59 11.77 7.10
N ALA A 12 13.53 11.50 8.40
CA ALA A 12 13.08 10.21 8.91
C ALA A 12 11.57 9.98 8.77
N ALA A 13 10.77 11.05 8.66
CA ALA A 13 9.31 10.97 8.63
C ALA A 13 8.70 10.76 7.24
N LEU A 14 9.50 10.80 6.16
CA LEU A 14 9.00 10.63 4.79
C LEU A 14 8.94 9.18 4.32
N ASN A 15 9.43 8.23 5.13
CA ASN A 15 9.47 6.81 4.78
C ASN A 15 8.60 5.93 5.68
N GLU A 16 7.64 6.52 6.42
CA GLU A 16 6.50 5.75 6.92
C GLU A 16 5.65 5.35 5.71
N ARG A 17 6.13 4.32 5.02
CA ARG A 17 5.40 3.64 3.96
C ARG A 17 4.06 3.27 4.57
N HIS A 18 2.97 3.88 4.08
CA HIS A 18 1.61 3.52 4.44
C HIS A 18 1.49 1.99 4.43
N SER A 19 1.51 1.35 5.61
CA SER A 19 1.68 -0.10 5.76
C SER A 19 0.49 -0.72 6.48
N ARG A 20 -0.73 -0.33 6.04
CA ARG A 20 -1.97 -0.82 6.62
C ARG A 20 -2.85 -1.45 5.55
N CYS A 21 -3.52 -2.54 5.92
CA CYS A 21 -4.59 -3.12 5.12
C CYS A 21 -5.85 -2.24 5.20
N ASN A 22 -6.27 -1.71 4.06
CA ASN A 22 -7.43 -0.83 3.89
C ASN A 22 -8.74 -1.58 3.63
N VAL A 23 -8.71 -2.90 3.51
CA VAL A 23 -9.94 -3.71 3.34
C VAL A 23 -10.84 -3.54 4.57
N SER A 24 -12.14 -3.40 4.33
CA SER A 24 -13.16 -3.19 5.38
C SER A 24 -13.07 -4.24 6.49
N GLU A 25 -13.02 -5.51 6.10
CA GLU A 25 -12.79 -6.64 6.99
C GLU A 25 -11.39 -7.24 6.78
N CYS A 26 -10.47 -6.93 7.69
CA CYS A 26 -9.14 -7.52 7.66
C CYS A 26 -9.16 -8.87 8.37
N LEU A 27 -8.65 -9.89 7.69
CA LEU A 27 -8.60 -11.27 8.18
C LEU A 27 -7.27 -11.60 8.89
N CYS A 28 -6.32 -10.66 8.93
CA CYS A 28 -4.99 -10.89 9.50
C CYS A 28 -5.07 -11.04 11.03
N PRO A 29 -4.64 -12.18 11.60
CA PRO A 29 -4.65 -12.38 13.05
C PRO A 29 -3.75 -11.41 13.81
N ALA A 30 -2.67 -10.93 13.17
CA ALA A 30 -1.72 -10.00 13.76
C ALA A 30 -2.18 -8.53 13.71
N GLY A 31 -3.27 -8.23 13.00
CA GLY A 31 -3.80 -6.87 12.83
C GLY A 31 -3.55 -6.27 11.44
N ARG A 32 -4.05 -5.06 11.23
CA ARG A 32 -4.10 -4.42 9.90
C ARG A 32 -2.77 -3.79 9.50
N GLU A 33 -1.99 -3.40 10.49
CA GLU A 33 -0.67 -2.76 10.38
C GLU A 33 0.48 -3.78 10.30
N GLN A 34 0.18 -5.07 10.51
CA GLN A 34 1.17 -6.15 10.44
C GLN A 34 1.14 -6.79 9.06
N ALA A 35 2.32 -7.08 8.52
CA ALA A 35 2.48 -7.70 7.22
C ALA A 35 3.71 -8.61 7.22
N ASP A 36 3.55 -9.79 6.60
CA ASP A 36 4.69 -10.68 6.34
C ASP A 36 5.44 -10.23 5.08
N GLU A 37 6.71 -10.62 4.95
CA GLU A 37 7.48 -10.34 3.73
C GLU A 37 6.90 -11.09 2.52
N GLU A 38 6.38 -12.30 2.74
CA GLU A 38 5.78 -13.17 1.72
C GLU A 38 4.58 -13.95 2.28
N GLY A 39 3.79 -14.56 1.38
CA GLY A 39 2.65 -15.39 1.76
C GLY A 39 1.34 -14.62 1.94
N PRO A 40 0.30 -15.25 2.54
CA PRO A 40 -1.07 -14.73 2.52
C PRO A 40 -1.23 -13.37 3.22
N TRP A 41 -0.34 -13.05 4.14
CA TRP A 41 -0.33 -11.80 4.90
C TRP A 41 0.71 -10.80 4.39
N GLN A 42 1.31 -11.05 3.22
CA GLN A 42 2.05 -10.01 2.53
C GLN A 42 1.13 -8.85 2.16
N LEU A 43 1.56 -7.64 2.48
CA LEU A 43 0.86 -6.42 2.14
C LEU A 43 1.29 -5.94 0.75
N LEU A 44 0.32 -5.85 -0.17
CA LEU A 44 0.49 -5.23 -1.47
C LEU A 44 -0.07 -3.81 -1.43
N LEU A 45 0.71 -2.83 -1.85
CA LEU A 45 0.25 -1.46 -2.04
C LEU A 45 -0.32 -1.28 -3.44
N CYS A 46 -1.29 -0.37 -3.58
CA CYS A 46 -1.83 -0.01 -4.86
C CYS A 46 -0.71 0.51 -5.77
N CYS A 47 -0.49 -0.11 -6.93
CA CYS A 47 0.63 0.26 -7.80
C CYS A 47 0.48 1.65 -8.43
N SER A 48 -0.73 2.20 -8.47
CA SER A 48 -1.02 3.52 -9.04
C SER A 48 -0.95 4.67 -8.01
N CYS A 49 -1.42 4.48 -6.78
CA CYS A 49 -1.47 5.57 -5.78
C CYS A 49 -0.59 5.35 -4.54
N ALA A 50 -0.20 4.10 -4.23
CA ALA A 50 0.50 3.68 -3.02
C ALA A 50 -0.13 4.12 -1.67
N ALA A 51 -1.30 4.76 -1.70
CA ALA A 51 -2.00 5.29 -0.52
C ALA A 51 -2.82 4.22 0.21
N GLU A 52 -3.24 3.19 -0.53
CA GLU A 52 -3.97 2.05 0.00
C GLU A 52 -3.14 0.77 -0.12
N GLY A 53 -3.33 -0.13 0.84
CA GLY A 53 -2.74 -1.45 0.86
C GLY A 53 -3.78 -2.54 1.13
N THR A 54 -3.48 -3.77 0.72
CA THR A 54 -4.26 -4.95 1.09
C THR A 54 -3.36 -6.14 1.37
N HIS A 55 -3.75 -6.99 2.32
CA HIS A 55 -3.15 -8.31 2.41
C HIS A 55 -3.65 -9.16 1.25
N ARG A 56 -2.80 -10.03 0.71
CA ARG A 56 -3.20 -10.96 -0.37
C ARG A 56 -4.49 -11.68 -0.04
N ARG A 57 -4.58 -12.24 1.18
CA ARG A 57 -5.74 -13.00 1.62
C ARG A 57 -6.99 -12.13 1.87
N CYS A 58 -6.83 -10.86 2.22
CA CYS A 58 -7.96 -9.93 2.42
C CYS A 58 -8.61 -9.51 1.09
N SER A 59 -7.86 -9.52 -0.01
CA SER A 59 -8.39 -9.25 -1.36
C SER A 59 -8.42 -10.47 -2.28
N TYR A 60 -8.39 -11.69 -1.72
CA TYR A 60 -8.46 -12.96 -2.47
C TYR A 60 -7.43 -13.08 -3.61
N LEU A 61 -6.25 -12.49 -3.42
CA LEU A 61 -5.15 -12.50 -4.39
C LEU A 61 -4.38 -13.82 -4.33
N ARG A 62 -3.91 -14.27 -5.49
CA ARG A 62 -3.04 -15.46 -5.58
C ARG A 62 -1.64 -15.13 -5.06
N ASN A 63 -0.90 -16.14 -4.62
CA ASN A 63 0.50 -15.98 -4.21
C ASN A 63 1.41 -15.48 -5.36
N SER A 64 1.02 -15.75 -6.62
CA SER A 64 1.75 -15.29 -7.82
C SER A 64 1.42 -13.84 -8.23
N THR A 65 0.44 -13.19 -7.59
CA THR A 65 0.08 -11.81 -7.92
C THR A 65 1.21 -10.85 -7.55
N ALA A 66 1.78 -10.11 -8.51
CA ALA A 66 2.87 -9.18 -8.24
C ALA A 66 2.40 -7.74 -7.96
N SER A 67 1.23 -7.36 -8.49
CA SER A 67 0.65 -6.03 -8.36
C SER A 67 -0.83 -6.09 -8.02
N TRP A 68 -1.31 -5.03 -7.37
CA TRP A 68 -2.71 -4.82 -7.02
C TRP A 68 -3.04 -3.34 -7.19
N GLU A 69 -4.29 -3.04 -7.54
CA GLU A 69 -4.83 -1.68 -7.58
C GLU A 69 -6.05 -1.61 -6.67
N CYS A 70 -6.19 -0.50 -5.93
CA CYS A 70 -7.38 -0.26 -5.13
C CYS A 70 -8.60 0.05 -6.01
N ASP A 71 -9.80 -0.04 -5.46
CA ASP A 71 -11.05 0.17 -6.19
C ASP A 71 -11.11 1.54 -6.88
N SER A 72 -10.57 2.57 -6.21
CA SER A 72 -10.47 3.94 -6.75
C SER A 72 -9.58 4.03 -7.99
N CYS A 73 -8.53 3.20 -8.08
CA CYS A 73 -7.59 3.20 -9.20
C CYS A 73 -8.00 2.22 -10.32
N ALA A 74 -8.46 1.02 -9.96
CA ALA A 74 -8.87 -0.02 -10.90
C ALA A 74 -10.08 0.41 -11.76
N GLY A 75 -10.99 1.23 -11.21
CA GLY A 75 -12.19 1.73 -11.89
C GLY A 75 -11.95 2.87 -12.90
N LEU A 76 -10.76 3.47 -12.94
CA LEU A 76 -10.43 4.55 -13.90
C LEU A 76 -10.05 4.00 -15.29
N GLY A 77 -9.95 2.69 -15.45
CA GLY A 77 -9.39 2.01 -16.62
C GLY A 77 -10.31 1.83 -17.85
N THR A 78 -11.61 2.15 -17.81
CA THR A 78 -12.51 1.90 -18.97
C THR A 78 -13.48 3.04 -19.26
N GLY A 79 -13.03 4.29 -19.15
CA GLY A 79 -13.78 5.46 -19.60
C GLY A 79 -13.48 5.88 -21.05
N LYS A 80 -13.48 4.99 -22.04
CA LYS A 80 -13.63 5.44 -23.44
C LYS A 80 -15.08 5.88 -23.65
N ARG A 81 -15.39 7.11 -23.21
CA ARG A 81 -16.49 7.90 -23.77
C ARG A 81 -16.12 8.12 -25.24
N GLN A 82 -16.63 7.24 -26.10
CA GLN A 82 -16.66 7.50 -27.53
C GLN A 82 -17.70 8.59 -27.78
N SER A 83 -17.30 9.52 -28.63
CA SER A 83 -18.01 10.73 -29.05
C SER A 83 -19.43 10.48 -29.55
#